data_AF-B8JGK7-F1
#
_entry.id   AF-B8JGK7-F1
#
_cell.length_a   1.000
_cell.length_b   1.000
_cell.length_c   1.000
_cell.angle_alpha   90.00
_cell.angle_beta   90.00
_cell.angle_gamma   90.00
#
_symmetry.space_group_name_H-M   'P 1'
#
loop_
_entity.id
_entity.type
_entity.pdbx_description
1 polymer ?
#
loop_
_entity_poly.entity_id
_entity_poly.type
_entity_poly.pdbx_seq_one_letter_code
_entity_poly.pdbx_strand_id
1 'polypeptide(L)'
;MSEELDDLTKFEAKDTSHTLPVGWLALFWGLIVFGAYYYWAYTPALGGWSQAKDLETGGASAGANLLWTIAFTAVPALVAIWMGLTQKKKAR
;
A
#
# COMPACT_ATOMS: atom_id res chain seq x y z
N MET A 1 -35.45 -16.72 6.39
CA MET A 1 -34.13 -16.71 7.03
C MET A 1 -33.05 -17.33 6.15
N SER A 2 -33.30 -18.46 5.46
CA SER A 2 -32.36 -19.04 4.47
C SER A 2 -32.37 -18.31 3.12
N GLU A 3 -33.55 -18.01 2.57
CA GLU A 3 -33.70 -17.37 1.24
C GLU A 3 -33.08 -15.97 1.15
N GLU A 4 -32.96 -15.26 2.28
CA GLU A 4 -32.36 -13.91 2.31
C GLU A 4 -30.83 -13.93 2.36
N LEU A 5 -30.24 -15.05 2.81
CA LEU A 5 -28.80 -15.31 2.84
C LEU A 5 -28.30 -16.00 1.56
N ASP A 6 -29.18 -16.68 0.82
CA ASP A 6 -28.86 -17.29 -0.48
C ASP A 6 -28.75 -16.28 -1.63
N ASP A 7 -29.33 -15.08 -1.48
CA ASP A 7 -29.18 -14.01 -2.47
C ASP A 7 -27.90 -13.20 -2.25
N LEU A 8 -26.77 -13.80 -2.65
CA LEU A 8 -25.43 -13.21 -2.59
C LEU A 8 -25.30 -11.91 -3.43
N THR A 9 -26.21 -11.67 -4.39
CA THR A 9 -26.16 -10.48 -5.25
C THR A 9 -26.46 -9.19 -4.50
N LYS A 10 -27.06 -9.28 -3.31
CA LYS A 10 -27.31 -8.13 -2.43
C LYS A 10 -26.03 -7.57 -1.78
N PHE A 11 -24.98 -8.37 -1.69
CA PHE A 11 -23.69 -7.98 -1.14
C PHE A 11 -22.68 -7.56 -2.20
N GLU A 12 -23.01 -7.74 -3.48
CA GLU A 12 -22.16 -7.29 -4.58
C GLU A 12 -22.18 -5.77 -4.69
N ALA A 13 -21.00 -5.17 -4.64
CA ALA A 13 -20.81 -3.77 -5.03
C ALA A 13 -20.87 -3.67 -6.57
N LYS A 14 -22.10 -3.62 -7.11
CA LYS A 14 -22.38 -3.57 -8.57
C LYS A 14 -21.62 -2.45 -9.28
N ASP A 15 -21.39 -1.32 -8.62
CA ASP A 15 -20.65 -0.19 -9.17
C ASP A 15 -19.16 -0.49 -9.43
N THR A 16 -18.62 -1.55 -8.82
CA THR A 16 -17.21 -1.96 -8.96
C THR A 16 -17.04 -3.35 -9.59
N SER A 17 -18.12 -3.99 -10.04
CA SER A 17 -18.08 -5.38 -10.53
C SER A 17 -17.22 -5.56 -11.79
N HIS A 18 -17.03 -4.50 -12.58
CA HIS A 18 -16.28 -4.54 -13.84
C HIS A 18 -15.11 -3.55 -13.90
N THR A 19 -14.85 -2.81 -12.82
CA THR A 19 -13.79 -1.80 -12.78
C THR A 19 -13.03 -1.87 -11.47
N LEU A 20 -11.71 -2.00 -11.55
CA LEU A 20 -10.86 -1.97 -10.37
C LEU A 20 -10.90 -0.57 -9.73
N PRO A 21 -11.05 -0.47 -8.40
CA PRO A 21 -10.98 0.81 -7.70
C PRO A 21 -9.65 1.50 -7.99
N VAL A 22 -9.69 2.82 -8.22
CA VAL A 22 -8.48 3.62 -8.53
C VAL A 22 -7.44 3.49 -7.42
N GLY A 23 -7.86 3.42 -6.15
CA GLY A 23 -6.97 3.18 -5.03
C GLY A 23 -6.24 1.83 -5.09
N TRP A 24 -6.93 0.79 -5.59
CA TRP A 24 -6.34 -0.54 -5.79
C TRP A 24 -5.31 -0.53 -6.92
N LEU A 25 -5.62 0.13 -8.04
CA LEU A 25 -4.68 0.31 -9.14
C LEU A 25 -3.45 1.11 -8.72
N ALA A 26 -3.63 2.19 -7.96
CA ALA A 26 -2.53 2.99 -7.43
C ALA A 26 -1.63 2.19 -6.49
N LEU A 27 -2.22 1.38 -5.59
CA LEU A 27 -1.47 0.47 -4.72
C LEU A 27 -0.69 -0.56 -5.54
N PHE A 28 -1.35 -1.22 -6.51
CA PHE A 28 -0.74 -2.24 -7.34
C PHE A 28 0.50 -1.72 -8.09
N TRP A 29 0.36 -0.58 -8.80
CA TRP A 29 1.48 0.01 -9.51
C TRP A 29 2.57 0.56 -8.57
N GLY A 30 2.17 1.12 -7.42
CA GLY A 30 3.11 1.56 -6.39
C GLY A 30 3.98 0.42 -5.88
N LEU A 31 3.40 -0.75 -5.62
CA LEU A 31 4.14 -1.95 -5.19
C LEU A 31 5.10 -2.46 -6.27
N ILE A 32 4.71 -2.41 -7.54
CA ILE A 32 5.60 -2.79 -8.65
C ILE A 32 6.81 -1.85 -8.72
N VAL A 33 6.59 -0.54 -8.71
CA VAL A 33 7.67 0.46 -8.75
C VAL A 33 8.57 0.32 -7.52
N PHE A 34 7.98 0.16 -6.33
CA PHE A 34 8.74 -0.06 -5.11
C PHE A 34 9.56 -1.35 -5.15
N GLY A 35 8.98 -2.45 -5.65
CA GLY A 35 9.68 -3.73 -5.81
C GLY A 35 10.87 -3.63 -6.76
N ALA A 36 10.71 -2.95 -7.90
CA ALA A 36 11.80 -2.71 -8.85
C ALA A 36 12.91 -1.84 -8.22
N TYR A 37 12.54 -0.77 -7.53
CA TYR A 37 13.48 0.07 -6.79
C TYR A 37 14.22 -0.74 -5.72
N TYR A 38 13.51 -1.50 -4.89
CA TYR A 38 14.07 -2.27 -3.79
C TYR A 38 15.04 -3.33 -4.33
N TYR A 39 14.65 -4.03 -5.40
CA TYR A 39 15.52 -4.98 -6.07
C TYR A 39 16.80 -4.32 -6.54
N TRP A 40 16.72 -3.17 -7.22
CA TRP A 40 17.91 -2.46 -7.69
C TRP A 40 18.79 -1.97 -6.53
N ALA A 41 18.20 -1.35 -5.50
CA ALA A 41 18.91 -0.74 -4.39
C ALA A 41 19.62 -1.78 -3.50
N TYR A 42 18.98 -2.92 -3.25
CA TYR A 42 19.47 -3.94 -2.31
C TYR A 42 20.13 -5.15 -3.00
N THR A 43 20.28 -5.12 -4.33
CA THR A 43 21.10 -6.11 -5.05
C THR A 43 22.56 -5.65 -5.11
N PRO A 44 23.53 -6.44 -4.62
CA PRO A 44 24.94 -6.04 -4.59
C PRO A 44 25.52 -5.65 -5.95
N ALA A 45 25.15 -6.37 -7.01
CA ALA A 45 25.62 -6.11 -8.37
C ALA A 45 25.04 -4.83 -8.99
N LEU A 46 23.98 -4.27 -8.43
CA LEU A 46 23.25 -3.12 -8.98
C LEU A 46 23.48 -1.88 -8.12
N GLY A 47 22.97 -1.89 -6.88
CA GLY A 47 23.02 -0.77 -5.94
C GLY A 47 24.28 -0.73 -5.09
N GLY A 48 25.18 -1.72 -5.19
CA GLY A 48 26.40 -1.80 -4.39
C GLY A 48 26.16 -2.02 -2.89
N TRP A 49 24.94 -2.43 -2.53
CA TRP A 49 24.56 -2.77 -1.16
C TRP A 49 25.07 -4.17 -0.80
N SER A 50 25.55 -4.34 0.43
CA SER A 50 25.82 -5.65 1.00
C SER A 50 25.57 -5.62 2.50
N GLN A 51 25.22 -6.76 3.09
CA GLN A 51 24.96 -6.84 4.52
C GLN A 51 26.19 -6.46 5.36
N ALA A 52 27.40 -6.83 4.92
CA ALA A 52 28.64 -6.48 5.59
C ALA A 52 28.87 -4.96 5.61
N LYS A 53 28.72 -4.31 4.45
CA LYS A 53 28.87 -2.85 4.32
C LYS A 53 27.81 -2.10 5.11
N ASP A 54 26.58 -2.61 5.10
CA ASP A 54 25.49 -2.01 5.86
C ASP A 54 25.75 -2.09 7.37
N LEU A 55 26.25 -3.22 7.87
CA LEU A 55 26.66 -3.39 9.26
C LEU A 55 27.81 -2.45 9.65
N GLU A 56 28.83 -2.32 8.79
CA GLU A 56 29.96 -1.39 8.99
C GLU A 56 29.50 0.07 9.06
N THR A 57 28.49 0.45 8.28
CA THR A 57 27.90 1.79 8.31
C THR A 57 26.90 2.02 9.45
N GLY A 58 26.76 1.05 10.38
CA GLY A 58 25.83 1.15 11.51
C GLY A 58 24.37 0.87 11.16
N GLY A 59 24.11 0.12 10.08
CA GLY A 59 22.76 -0.23 9.63
C GLY A 59 22.04 0.93 8.97
N ALA A 60 22.70 1.71 8.12
CA ALA A 60 22.11 2.85 7.43
C ALA A 60 20.84 2.47 6.65
N SER A 61 20.75 1.23 6.14
CA SER A 61 19.54 0.72 5.50
C SER A 61 18.33 0.65 6.44
N ALA A 62 18.53 0.51 7.76
CA ALA A 62 17.45 0.46 8.74
C ALA A 62 16.67 1.79 8.79
N GLY A 63 17.35 2.92 8.65
CA GLY A 63 16.72 4.24 8.55
C GLY A 63 15.85 4.37 7.30
N ALA A 64 16.37 3.91 6.15
CA ALA A 64 15.61 3.88 4.91
C ALA A 64 14.38 2.96 5.02
N ASN A 65 14.55 1.76 5.58
CA ASN A 65 13.46 0.80 5.79
C ASN A 65 12.38 1.34 6.73
N LEU A 66 12.77 2.07 7.79
CA LEU A 66 11.83 2.72 8.69
C LEU A 66 11.01 3.80 7.97
N LEU A 67 11.66 4.64 7.15
CA LEU A 67 10.98 5.66 6.36
C LEU A 67 9.96 5.06 5.40
N TRP A 68 10.35 3.99 4.68
CA TRP A 68 9.42 3.30 3.77
C TRP A 68 8.26 2.65 4.53
N THR A 69 8.52 2.05 5.69
CA THR A 69 7.47 1.47 6.53
C THR A 69 6.46 2.54 6.98
N ILE A 70 6.93 3.70 7.42
CA ILE A 70 6.06 4.84 7.78
C ILE A 70 5.27 5.31 6.55
N ALA A 71 5.93 5.46 5.40
CA ALA A 71 5.26 5.89 4.17
C ALA A 71 4.14 4.93 3.76
N PHE A 72 4.35 3.62 3.81
CA PHE A 72 3.35 2.61 3.43
C PHE A 72 2.23 2.41 4.46
N THR A 73 2.41 2.83 5.71
CA THR A 73 1.42 2.59 6.78
C THR A 73 0.70 3.87 7.20
N ALA A 74 1.45 4.92 7.52
CA ALA A 74 0.91 6.17 8.01
C ALA A 74 0.19 6.96 6.91
N VAL A 75 0.73 6.99 5.68
CA VAL A 75 0.11 7.76 4.60
C VAL A 75 -1.26 7.19 4.22
N PRO A 76 -1.45 5.88 3.98
CA PRO A 76 -2.77 5.34 3.69
C PRO A 76 -3.75 5.52 4.86
N ALA A 77 -3.28 5.37 6.11
CA ALA A 77 -4.13 5.60 7.28
C ALA A 77 -4.62 7.04 7.36
N LEU A 78 -3.73 8.02 7.14
CA LEU A 78 -4.08 9.44 7.12
C LEU A 78 -5.05 9.78 5.98
N VAL A 79 -4.84 9.21 4.79
CA VAL A 79 -5.75 9.35 3.65
C VAL A 79 -7.13 8.80 3.98
N ALA A 80 -7.21 7.60 4.59
CA ALA A 80 -8.48 6.99 4.97
C ALA A 80 -9.22 7.83 6.03
N ILE A 81 -8.51 8.35 7.04
CA ILE A 81 -9.07 9.26 8.04
C ILE A 81 -9.62 10.53 7.38
N TRP A 82 -8.85 11.15 6.49
CA TRP A 82 -9.27 12.35 5.77
C TRP A 82 -10.50 12.10 4.89
N MET A 83 -10.55 10.98 4.17
CA MET A 83 -11.72 10.57 3.39
C MET A 83 -12.95 10.38 4.29
N GLY A 84 -12.80 9.74 5.45
CA GLY A 84 -13.90 9.57 6.40
C GLY A 84 -14.42 10.92 6.95
N LEU A 85 -13.53 11.86 7.24
CA LEU A 85 -13.90 13.20 7.72
C LEU A 85 -14.61 14.04 6.64
N THR A 86 -14.15 13.95 5.39
CA THR A 86 -14.76 14.69 4.26
C THR A 86 -16.12 14.13 3.87
N GLN A 87 -16.30 12.81 3.89
CA GLN A 87 -17.60 12.18 3.66
C GLN A 87 -18.61 12.54 4.75
N LYS A 88 -18.21 12.57 6.03
CA LYS A 88 -19.07 13.03 7.14
C LYS A 88 -19.52 14.49 7.01
N LYS A 89 -18.68 15.37 6.45
CA LYS A 89 -19.06 16.77 6.18
C LYS A 89 -20.05 16.92 5.03
N LYS A 90 -19.99 16.04 4.02
CA LYS A 90 -20.90 16.09 2.86
C LYS A 90 -22.29 15.52 3.14
N ALA A 91 -22.41 14.67 4.17
CA ALA A 91 -23.67 14.06 4.61
C ALA A 91 -24.45 14.88 5.66
N ARG A 92 -23.88 15.99 6.15
CA ARG A 92 -24.56 16.99 6.99
C ARG A 92 -24.92 18.20 6.15
#